data_AF-A0A3D9C124-F1
#
_entry.id   AF-A0A3D9C124-F1
#
_cell.length_a   1.000
_cell.length_b   1.000
_cell.length_c   1.000
_cell.angle_alpha   90.00
_cell.angle_beta   90.00
_cell.angle_gamma   90.00
#
_symmetry.space_group_name_H-M   'P 1'
#
loop_
_entity.id
_entity.type
_entity.pdbx_description
1 polymer ?
#
loop_
_entity_poly.entity_id
_entity_poly.type
_entity_poly.pdbx_seq_one_letter_code
_entity_poly.pdbx_strand_id
1 'polypeptide(L)'
;MKIHLTAIIKTKEEHQAEVLAVLQNMVKETRKEEACELYNLHQGIEDKNHFVFYEIWKSEEGLAKHNEQSYLKAFGALIDEKLQEKPEIYTTYLI
;
A
#
# COMPACT_ATOMS: atom_id res chain seq x y z
N MET A 1 -15.40 2.28 -13.84
CA MET A 1 -15.90 1.82 -12.53
C MET A 1 -14.81 2.11 -11.52
N LYS A 2 -15.16 2.57 -10.31
CA LYS A 2 -14.15 2.78 -9.26
C LYS A 2 -13.65 1.44 -8.73
N ILE A 3 -12.43 1.44 -8.23
CA ILE A 3 -11.82 0.26 -7.61
C ILE A 3 -11.58 0.56 -6.15
N HIS A 4 -11.98 -0.36 -5.28
CA HIS A 4 -11.68 -0.31 -3.86
C HIS A 4 -10.62 -1.37 -3.57
N LEU A 5 -9.46 -0.96 -3.10
CA LEU A 5 -8.35 -1.86 -2.82
C LEU A 5 -7.98 -1.80 -1.35
N THR A 6 -7.82 -2.98 -0.75
CA THR A 6 -7.25 -3.14 0.59
C THR A 6 -5.96 -3.93 0.47
N ALA A 7 -4.86 -3.39 0.98
CA ALA A 7 -3.58 -4.10 1.08
C ALA A 7 -3.21 -4.32 2.55
N ILE A 8 -2.88 -5.55 2.93
CA ILE A 8 -2.42 -5.90 4.27
C ILE A 8 -0.94 -6.26 4.19
N ILE A 9 -0.14 -5.59 5.02
CA ILE A 9 1.32 -5.71 5.04
C ILE A 9 1.74 -6.04 6.46
N LYS A 10 2.57 -7.08 6.61
CA LYS A 10 3.16 -7.45 7.88
C LYS A 10 4.67 -7.42 7.80
N THR A 11 5.30 -6.58 8.61
CA THR A 11 6.77 -6.43 8.63
C THR A 11 7.40 -7.44 9.57
N LYS A 12 8.67 -7.80 9.31
CA LYS A 12 9.52 -8.34 10.38
C LYS A 12 9.80 -7.22 11.39
N GLU A 13 9.90 -7.57 12.67
CA GLU A 13 9.99 -6.58 13.76
C GLU A 13 11.22 -5.67 13.61
N GLU A 14 12.37 -6.25 13.25
CA GLU A 14 13.63 -5.55 13.05
C GLU A 14 13.63 -4.56 11.87
N HIS A 15 12.67 -4.70 10.94
CA HIS A 15 12.55 -3.85 9.75
C HIS A 15 11.35 -2.89 9.79
N GLN A 16 10.57 -2.89 10.88
CA GLN A 16 9.31 -2.14 10.98
C GLN A 16 9.49 -0.65 10.66
N ALA A 17 10.49 0.00 11.24
CA ALA A 17 10.68 1.44 11.09
C ALA A 17 11.10 1.82 9.66
N GLU A 18 11.93 0.97 9.04
CA GLU A 18 12.38 1.15 7.67
C GLU A 18 11.22 1.00 6.68
N VAL A 19 10.43 -0.08 6.83
CA VAL A 19 9.27 -0.30 5.97
C VAL A 19 8.26 0.82 6.16
N LEU A 20 7.96 1.24 7.40
CA LEU A 20 7.04 2.34 7.67
C LEU A 20 7.45 3.63 6.94
N ALA A 21 8.75 3.97 6.90
CA ALA A 21 9.22 5.15 6.18
C ALA A 21 8.92 5.06 4.68
N VAL A 22 9.06 3.87 4.08
CA VAL A 22 8.69 3.64 2.66
C VAL A 22 7.19 3.73 2.45
N LEU A 23 6.38 3.12 3.33
CA LEU A 23 4.91 3.20 3.25
C LEU A 23 4.41 4.65 3.38
N GLN A 24 4.99 5.45 4.28
CA GLN A 24 4.66 6.87 4.41
C GLN A 24 5.05 7.68 3.17
N ASN A 25 6.16 7.34 2.53
CA ASN A 25 6.51 7.96 1.25
C ASN A 25 5.52 7.60 0.14
N MET A 26 5.07 6.34 0.08
CA MET A 26 3.99 5.94 -0.83
C MET A 26 2.73 6.79 -0.59
N VAL A 27 2.30 6.97 0.65
CA VAL A 27 1.15 7.85 0.97
C VAL A 27 1.33 9.26 0.40
N LYS A 28 2.51 9.85 0.60
CA LYS A 28 2.82 11.22 0.15
C LYS A 28 2.75 11.34 -1.37
N GLU A 29 3.33 10.38 -2.08
CA GLU A 29 3.43 10.43 -3.54
C GLU A 29 2.12 10.00 -4.22
N THR A 30 1.49 8.91 -3.77
CA THR A 30 0.25 8.40 -4.35
C THR A 30 -0.89 9.42 -4.29
N ARG A 31 -0.99 10.20 -3.20
CA ARG A 31 -2.03 11.24 -3.07
C ARG A 31 -1.90 12.38 -4.08
N LYS A 32 -0.77 12.48 -4.80
CA LYS A 32 -0.59 13.44 -5.90
C LYS A 32 -1.08 12.89 -7.23
N GLU A 33 -1.32 11.59 -7.32
CA GLU A 33 -1.78 10.95 -8.56
C GLU A 33 -3.23 11.35 -8.85
N GLU A 34 -3.49 11.77 -10.08
CA GLU A 34 -4.84 12.21 -10.49
C GLU A 34 -5.89 11.10 -10.34
N ALA A 35 -5.49 9.84 -10.50
CA ALA A 35 -6.37 8.68 -10.40
C ALA A 35 -6.68 8.25 -8.96
N CYS A 36 -5.90 8.72 -7.96
CA CYS A 36 -6.08 8.38 -6.56
C CYS A 36 -7.20 9.25 -5.95
N GLU A 37 -8.29 8.62 -5.50
CA GLU A 37 -9.34 9.30 -4.71
C GLU A 37 -9.11 9.17 -3.21
N LEU A 38 -8.59 8.02 -2.77
CA LEU A 38 -8.29 7.74 -1.37
C LEU A 38 -7.04 6.87 -1.29
N TYR A 39 -6.14 7.21 -0.37
CA TYR A 39 -4.96 6.39 -0.06
C TYR A 39 -4.60 6.59 1.42
N ASN A 40 -5.07 5.69 2.28
CA ASN A 40 -4.96 5.80 3.74
C ASN A 40 -4.11 4.66 4.26
N LEU A 41 -3.06 4.99 5.02
CA LEU A 41 -2.21 4.04 5.71
C LEU A 41 -2.65 3.97 7.18
N HIS A 42 -2.94 2.76 7.64
CA HIS A 42 -3.32 2.46 9.00
C HIS A 42 -2.25 1.58 9.64
N GLN A 43 -2.05 1.75 10.95
CA GLN A 43 -1.21 0.86 11.75
C GLN A 43 -2.09 0.01 12.66
N GLY A 44 -1.73 -1.27 12.80
CA GLY A 44 -2.41 -2.19 13.70
C GLY A 44 -2.36 -1.73 15.16
N ILE A 45 -3.50 -1.86 15.85
CA ILE A 45 -3.60 -1.54 17.28
C ILE A 45 -2.98 -2.65 18.12
N GLU A 46 -3.27 -3.90 17.78
CA GLU A 46 -2.82 -5.10 18.49
C GLU A 46 -1.38 -5.50 18.12
N ASP A 47 -0.98 -5.22 16.88
CA ASP A 47 0.36 -5.49 16.38
C ASP A 47 0.84 -4.33 15.50
N LYS A 48 1.89 -3.65 15.97
CA LYS A 48 2.49 -2.47 15.31
C LYS A 48 3.25 -2.81 14.02
N ASN A 49 3.49 -4.09 13.76
CA ASN A 49 4.09 -4.59 12.53
C ASN A 49 3.05 -4.79 11.41
N HIS A 50 1.76 -4.71 11.73
CA HIS A 50 0.71 -4.71 10.72
C HIS A 50 0.43 -3.30 10.22
N PHE A 51 0.39 -3.17 8.91
CA PHE A 51 -0.04 -1.98 8.20
C PHE A 51 -1.15 -2.35 7.22
N VAL A 52 -2.11 -1.45 7.06
CA VAL A 52 -3.23 -1.64 6.13
C VAL A 52 -3.36 -0.40 5.27
N PHE A 53 -3.36 -0.59 3.95
CA PHE A 53 -3.84 0.43 3.03
C PHE A 53 -5.31 0.23 2.72
N TYR A 54 -6.05 1.33 2.77
CA TYR A 54 -7.32 1.45 2.07
C TYR A 54 -7.14 2.43 0.93
N GLU A 55 -7.57 2.03 -0.26
CA GLU A 55 -7.37 2.79 -1.48
C GLU A 55 -8.65 2.84 -2.30
N ILE A 56 -8.88 3.97 -2.96
CA ILE A 56 -9.96 4.13 -3.94
C ILE A 56 -9.37 4.77 -5.20
N TRP A 57 -9.60 4.12 -6.33
CA TRP A 57 -9.07 4.52 -7.63
C TRP A 57 -10.20 4.85 -8.61
N LYS A 58 -10.00 5.90 -9.42
CA LYS A 58 -10.97 6.33 -10.44
C LYS A 58 -11.18 5.29 -11.55
N SER A 59 -10.15 4.50 -11.86
CA SER A 59 -10.16 3.52 -12.96
C SER A 59 -9.06 2.45 -12.82
N GLU A 60 -9.24 1.34 -13.53
CA GLU A 60 -8.23 0.27 -13.68
C GLU A 60 -6.94 0.78 -14.32
N GLU A 61 -7.05 1.65 -15.34
CA GLU A 61 -5.89 2.27 -15.97
C GLU A 61 -5.10 3.13 -14.98
N GLY A 62 -5.79 3.86 -14.09
CA GLY A 62 -5.17 4.65 -13.04
C GLY A 62 -4.40 3.79 -12.05
N LEU A 63 -5.02 2.69 -11.58
CA LEU A 63 -4.36 1.72 -10.71
C LEU A 63 -3.19 1.02 -11.39
N ALA A 64 -3.28 0.70 -12.67
CA ALA A 64 -2.16 0.13 -13.43
C ALA A 64 -0.96 1.10 -13.48
N LYS A 65 -1.22 2.38 -13.76
CA LYS A 65 -0.19 3.43 -13.75
C LYS A 65 0.43 3.64 -12.37
N HIS A 66 -0.37 3.51 -11.30
CA HIS A 66 0.12 3.55 -9.92
C HIS A 66 1.14 2.43 -9.65
N ASN A 67 0.85 1.20 -10.11
CA ASN A 67 1.72 0.04 -9.89
C ASN A 67 3.09 0.15 -10.60
N GLU A 68 3.24 1.06 -11.57
CA GLU A 68 4.49 1.28 -12.29
C GLU A 68 5.41 2.33 -11.64
N GLN A 69 4.91 3.05 -10.64
CA GLN A 69 5.60 4.17 -10.02
C GLN A 69 6.88 3.75 -9.27
N SER A 70 7.85 4.66 -9.20
CA SER A 70 9.16 4.38 -8.60
C SER A 70 9.07 4.07 -7.10
N TYR A 71 8.15 4.71 -6.38
CA TYR A 71 7.92 4.44 -4.95
C TYR A 71 7.25 3.07 -4.71
N LEU A 72 6.47 2.54 -5.67
CA LEU A 72 5.95 1.17 -5.61
C LEU A 72 7.05 0.15 -5.88
N LYS A 73 7.95 0.43 -6.83
CA LYS A 73 9.15 -0.41 -7.06
C LYS A 73 10.07 -0.45 -5.85
N ALA A 74 10.23 0.69 -5.17
CA ALA A 74 11.02 0.77 -3.94
C ALA A 74 10.41 -0.11 -2.83
N PHE A 75 9.08 -0.10 -2.66
CA PHE A 75 8.40 -1.01 -1.74
C PHE A 75 8.53 -2.48 -2.19
N GLY A 76 8.37 -2.77 -3.48
CA GLY A 76 8.51 -4.11 -4.04
C GLY A 76 9.86 -4.77 -3.75
N ALA A 77 10.94 -3.99 -3.71
CA ALA A 77 12.28 -4.46 -3.35
C ALA A 77 12.41 -4.91 -1.88
N LEU A 78 11.47 -4.53 -1.01
CA LEU A 78 11.50 -4.91 0.42
C LEU A 78 10.73 -6.19 0.71
N ILE A 79 9.90 -6.68 -0.22
CA ILE A 79 8.90 -7.72 0.04
C ILE A 79 9.54 -9.01 0.54
N ASP A 80 10.53 -9.53 -0.18
CA ASP A 80 11.08 -10.86 0.13
C ASP A 80 12.00 -10.86 1.36
N GLU A 81 12.63 -9.72 1.68
CA GLU A 81 13.62 -9.63 2.75
C GLU A 81 13.03 -9.10 4.06
N LYS A 82 12.15 -8.10 4.00
CA LYS A 82 11.77 -7.30 5.18
C LYS A 82 10.35 -7.53 5.66
N LEU A 83 9.51 -8.16 4.86
CA LEU A 83 8.17 -8.55 5.27
C LEU A 83 8.18 -9.95 5.88
N GLN A 84 7.25 -10.15 6.80
CA GLN A 84 7.01 -11.45 7.42
C GLN A 84 6.36 -12.42 6.42
N GLU A 85 5.58 -11.89 5.50
CA GLU A 85 4.87 -12.59 4.44
C GLU A 85 4.58 -11.65 3.26
N LYS A 86 4.18 -12.20 2.12
CA LYS A 86 3.80 -11.38 0.96
C LYS A 86 2.54 -10.56 1.30
N PRO A 87 2.43 -9.31 0.81
CA PRO A 87 1.24 -8.51 1.02
C PRO A 87 -0.02 -9.21 0.51
N GLU A 88 -1.09 -9.17 1.29
CA GLU A 88 -2.41 -9.62 0.84
C GLU A 88 -3.14 -8.45 0.17
N ILE A 89 -3.70 -8.68 -1.02
CA ILE A 89 -4.35 -7.64 -1.82
C ILE A 89 -5.78 -8.06 -2.13
N TYR A 90 -6.73 -7.22 -1.76
CA TYR A 90 -8.16 -7.41 -2.01
C TYR A 90 -8.66 -6.28 -2.90
N THR A 91 -9.18 -6.62 -4.07
CA THR A 91 -9.83 -5.67 -4.98
C THR A 91 -11.33 -5.92 -4.97
N THR A 92 -12.12 -4.88 -4.68
CA THR A 92 -13.54 -4.98 -4.37
C THR A 92 -14.35 -3.84 -5.00
N TYR A 93 -15.69 -3.98 -4.95
CA TYR A 93 -16.68 -2.97 -5.35
C TYR A 93 -17.71 -2.79 -4.22
N LEU A 94 -18.39 -1.64 -4.21
CA LEU A 94 -19.50 -1.39 -3.29
C LEU A 94 -20.75 -2.14 -3.77
N ILE A 95 -21.45 -2.80 -2.82
CA ILE A 95 -22.73 -3.48 -3.04
C ILE A 95 -23.88 -2.50 -2.77
#